data_AF-A0A8T7BM55-F1
#
_entry.id   AF-A0A8T7BM55-F1
#
_cell.length_a   1.000
_cell.length_b   1.000
_cell.length_c   1.000
_cell.angle_alpha   90.00
_cell.angle_beta   90.00
_cell.angle_gamma   90.00
#
_symmetry.space_group_name_H-M   'P 1'
#
loop_
_entity.id
_entity.type
_entity.pdbx_description
1 polymer ?
#
loop_
_entity_poly.entity_id
_entity_poly.type
_entity_poly.pdbx_seq_one_letter_code
_entity_poly.pdbx_strand_id
1 'polypeptide(L)'
;MKTKLLIFFCTFILPSAVFSQNEGSVNSGRDFAGINFGVGISLTHDVGSNDRVESASLDEAGVVRVSKDQNDIARVMLETHYFFEPDSGGKSFLGMTPAGKWGHGPFVALQPGTDEIIEAIGLGWMVGFRRSDSGSDSWNLGLGYVVDPSVQILGEGVEENQVLPSGETQIRYKETSQGGVFIMASFTF
;
A
#
# COMPACT_ATOMS: atom_id res chain seq x y z
N MET A 1 48.43 28.91 0.73
CA MET A 1 48.45 27.52 1.24
C MET A 1 47.09 26.89 0.95
N LYS A 2 47.05 25.82 0.14
CA LYS A 2 45.81 25.12 -0.24
C LYS A 2 45.64 23.89 0.66
N THR A 3 44.63 23.90 1.51
CA THR A 3 44.31 22.78 2.42
C THR A 3 43.58 21.71 1.63
N LYS A 4 44.16 20.51 1.51
CA LYS A 4 43.53 19.33 0.92
C LYS A 4 42.59 18.71 1.95
N LEU A 5 41.31 18.59 1.60
CA LEU A 5 40.30 17.83 2.32
C LEU A 5 40.49 16.34 2.00
N LEU A 6 40.85 15.53 2.99
CA LEU A 6 41.02 14.08 2.87
C LEU A 6 39.68 13.41 3.22
N ILE A 7 39.00 12.83 2.23
CA ILE A 7 37.77 12.05 2.42
C ILE A 7 38.15 10.63 2.84
N PHE A 8 37.71 10.21 4.03
CA PHE A 8 37.89 8.86 4.54
C PHE A 8 36.76 7.97 3.99
N PHE A 9 37.09 7.06 3.07
CA PHE A 9 36.18 6.00 2.64
C PHE A 9 36.17 4.89 3.71
N CYS A 10 35.05 4.73 4.41
CA CYS A 10 34.85 3.62 5.34
C CYS A 10 34.33 2.41 4.55
N THR A 11 35.24 1.57 4.09
CA THR A 11 34.90 0.31 3.41
C THR A 11 34.48 -0.72 4.45
N PHE A 12 33.19 -1.04 4.52
CA PHE A 12 32.70 -2.19 5.28
C PHE A 12 33.15 -3.48 4.57
N ILE A 13 34.09 -4.20 5.19
CA ILE A 13 34.45 -5.56 4.79
C ILE A 13 33.40 -6.49 5.40
N LEU A 14 32.53 -7.07 4.56
CA LEU A 14 31.64 -8.16 4.96
C LEU A 14 32.46 -9.45 5.08
N PRO A 15 32.38 -10.19 6.20
CA PRO A 15 32.98 -11.52 6.28
C PRO A 15 32.15 -12.51 5.45
N SER A 16 32.82 -13.23 4.56
CA SER A 16 32.26 -14.32 3.77
C SER A 16 31.81 -15.46 4.69
N ALA A 17 30.52 -15.52 5.01
CA ALA A 17 29.95 -16.65 5.73
C ALA A 17 29.84 -17.85 4.77
N VAL A 18 30.51 -18.93 5.14
CA VAL A 18 30.49 -20.23 4.50
C VAL A 18 29.06 -20.78 4.54
N PHE A 19 28.45 -21.00 3.37
CA PHE A 19 27.16 -21.68 3.24
C PHE A 19 27.34 -23.16 3.61
N SER A 20 26.73 -23.57 4.72
CA SER A 20 26.43 -24.98 5.00
C SER A 20 25.13 -25.32 4.26
N GLN A 21 25.22 -26.18 3.24
CA GLN A 21 24.04 -26.79 2.64
C GLN A 21 23.47 -27.80 3.65
N ASN A 22 22.32 -27.47 4.23
CA ASN A 22 21.49 -28.45 4.92
C ASN A 22 20.32 -28.77 3.99
N GLU A 23 20.33 -29.97 3.41
CA GLU A 23 19.21 -30.47 2.61
C GLU A 23 18.03 -30.78 3.53
N GLY A 24 16.89 -30.14 3.29
CA GLY A 24 15.65 -30.45 4.01
C GLY A 24 14.48 -29.59 3.58
N SER A 25 13.54 -30.22 2.87
CA SER A 25 12.18 -29.74 2.56
C SER A 25 12.07 -28.57 1.56
N VAL A 26 11.75 -28.91 0.31
CA VAL A 26 11.17 -27.96 -0.65
C VAL A 26 9.73 -27.65 -0.20
N ASN A 27 9.57 -26.61 0.61
CA ASN A 27 8.29 -25.91 0.71
C ASN A 27 8.26 -24.87 -0.40
N SER A 28 7.30 -25.01 -1.31
CA SER A 28 7.08 -24.12 -2.46
C SER A 28 6.43 -22.78 -2.04
N GLY A 29 6.92 -22.15 -0.98
CA GLY A 29 6.65 -20.76 -0.64
C GLY A 29 7.92 -19.97 -0.93
N ARG A 30 7.86 -18.97 -1.81
CA ARG A 30 9.04 -18.19 -2.21
C ARG A 30 9.44 -17.25 -1.06
N ASP A 31 10.17 -17.79 -0.09
CA ASP A 31 10.89 -16.99 0.91
C ASP A 31 11.94 -16.14 0.18
N PHE A 32 11.63 -14.86 -0.06
CA PHE A 32 12.62 -13.89 -0.47
C PHE A 32 13.07 -13.13 0.78
N ALA A 33 14.30 -13.38 1.24
CA ALA A 33 14.88 -12.76 2.44
C ALA A 33 14.09 -13.02 3.76
N GLY A 34 13.33 -14.12 3.85
CA GLY A 34 12.50 -14.45 5.02
C GLY A 34 11.22 -13.63 5.15
N ILE A 35 10.83 -12.93 4.08
CA ILE A 35 9.63 -12.10 4.01
C ILE A 35 8.59 -12.85 3.16
N ASN A 36 7.45 -13.16 3.77
CA ASN A 36 6.31 -13.76 3.09
C ASN A 36 5.45 -12.66 2.46
N PHE A 37 5.05 -12.89 1.20
CA PHE A 37 4.13 -12.02 0.49
C PHE A 37 2.76 -12.68 0.36
N GLY A 38 1.74 -11.97 0.81
CA GLY A 38 0.33 -12.27 0.59
C GLY A 38 -0.27 -11.46 -0.56
N VAL A 39 -1.47 -11.84 -0.97
CA VAL A 39 -2.33 -11.05 -1.86
C VAL A 39 -3.57 -10.65 -1.09
N GLY A 40 -3.92 -9.38 -1.15
CA GLY A 40 -5.10 -8.82 -0.49
C GLY A 40 -6.00 -8.05 -1.45
N ILE A 41 -7.28 -7.99 -1.10
CA ILE A 41 -8.24 -7.07 -1.69
C ILE A 41 -8.42 -5.92 -0.69
N SER A 42 -8.31 -4.68 -1.17
CA SER A 42 -8.51 -3.50 -0.35
C SER A 42 -9.56 -2.56 -0.92
N LEU A 43 -10.14 -1.76 -0.04
CA LEU A 43 -10.97 -0.60 -0.37
C LEU A 43 -10.29 0.63 0.21
N THR A 44 -9.97 1.59 -0.66
CA THR A 44 -9.35 2.86 -0.32
C THR A 44 -10.38 3.97 -0.43
N HIS A 45 -10.37 4.88 0.54
CA HIS A 45 -11.08 6.15 0.50
C HIS A 45 -10.06 7.28 0.48
N ASP A 46 -10.12 8.16 -0.53
CA ASP A 46 -9.26 9.33 -0.62
C ASP A 46 -9.58 10.33 0.50
N VAL A 47 -8.55 10.82 1.17
CA VAL A 47 -8.65 11.87 2.20
C VAL A 47 -7.78 13.08 1.84
N GLY A 48 -7.31 13.15 0.59
CA GLY A 48 -6.58 14.26 0.01
C GLY A 48 -7.42 15.53 -0.10
N SER A 49 -6.76 16.60 -0.52
CA SER A 49 -7.39 17.93 -0.62
C SER A 49 -8.16 18.17 -1.91
N ASN A 50 -8.08 17.26 -2.88
CA ASN A 50 -8.72 17.40 -4.19
C ASN A 50 -9.45 16.10 -4.53
N ASP A 51 -10.48 16.20 -5.36
CA ASP A 51 -11.14 15.02 -5.92
C ASP A 51 -10.29 14.38 -7.01
N ARG A 52 -10.26 13.05 -7.02
CA ARG A 52 -9.68 12.28 -8.12
C ARG A 52 -10.63 12.32 -9.29
N VAL A 53 -10.20 12.91 -10.40
CA VAL A 53 -11.04 13.06 -11.58
C VAL A 53 -10.57 12.10 -12.65
N GLU A 54 -11.42 11.14 -13.01
CA GLU A 54 -11.20 10.26 -14.16
C GLU A 54 -11.64 10.95 -15.45
N SER A 55 -12.77 11.66 -15.42
CA SER A 55 -13.27 12.40 -16.57
C SER A 55 -14.10 13.61 -16.19
N ALA A 56 -13.92 14.69 -16.94
CA ALA A 56 -14.75 15.88 -16.89
C ALA A 56 -15.01 16.43 -18.31
N SER A 57 -16.12 17.16 -18.45
CA SER A 57 -16.52 17.81 -19.70
C SER A 57 -17.06 19.22 -19.45
N LEU A 58 -17.16 20.03 -20.51
CA LEU A 58 -17.80 21.34 -20.46
C LEU A 58 -19.24 21.22 -20.95
N ASP A 59 -20.18 21.83 -20.22
CA ASP A 59 -21.54 22.00 -20.72
C ASP A 59 -21.65 23.19 -21.70
N GLU A 60 -22.84 23.41 -22.26
CA GLU A 60 -23.10 24.48 -23.23
C GLU A 60 -22.84 25.89 -22.67
N ALA A 61 -22.85 26.05 -21.34
CA ALA A 61 -22.55 27.31 -20.66
C ALA A 61 -21.06 27.47 -20.32
N GLY A 62 -20.22 26.49 -20.67
CA GLY A 62 -18.79 26.47 -20.34
C GLY A 62 -18.51 26.11 -18.88
N VAL A 63 -19.47 25.48 -18.19
CA VAL A 63 -19.29 25.01 -16.81
C VAL A 63 -18.65 23.63 -16.82
N VAL A 64 -17.68 23.43 -15.94
CA VAL A 64 -16.97 22.17 -15.75
C VAL A 64 -17.87 21.17 -15.02
N ARG A 65 -18.08 20.00 -15.62
CA ARG A 65 -18.84 18.89 -15.05
C ARG A 65 -17.95 17.67 -14.95
N VAL A 66 -17.66 17.22 -13.74
CA VAL A 66 -17.01 15.94 -13.51
C VAL A 66 -18.04 14.84 -13.79
N SER A 67 -17.75 13.98 -14.74
CA SER A 67 -18.62 12.85 -15.11
C SER A 67 -18.29 11.60 -14.33
N LYS A 68 -17.04 11.47 -13.88
CA LYS A 68 -16.59 10.35 -13.06
C LYS A 68 -15.41 10.78 -12.19
N ASP A 69 -15.60 10.65 -10.88
CA ASP A 69 -14.53 10.67 -9.90
C ASP A 69 -14.09 9.25 -9.53
N GLN A 70 -12.99 9.17 -8.79
CA GLN A 70 -12.42 7.91 -8.33
C GLN A 70 -11.96 8.00 -6.86
N ASN A 71 -12.73 8.66 -6.00
CA ASN A 71 -12.35 8.86 -4.60
C ASN A 71 -12.39 7.56 -3.76
N ASP A 72 -13.20 6.58 -4.17
CA ASP A 72 -13.25 5.24 -3.57
C ASP A 72 -12.73 4.18 -4.57
N ILE A 73 -11.69 3.44 -4.19
CA ILE A 73 -10.99 2.52 -5.09
C ILE A 73 -10.87 1.13 -4.47
N ALA A 74 -11.41 0.12 -5.15
CA ALA A 74 -11.14 -1.27 -4.85
C ALA A 74 -9.83 -1.71 -5.55
N ARG A 75 -8.89 -2.30 -4.79
CA ARG A 75 -7.55 -2.63 -5.27
C ARG A 75 -7.20 -4.08 -4.96
N VAL A 76 -6.32 -4.65 -5.78
CA VAL A 76 -5.59 -5.88 -5.45
C VAL A 76 -4.16 -5.46 -5.10
N MET A 77 -3.72 -5.80 -3.89
CA MET A 77 -2.41 -5.39 -3.38
C MET A 77 -1.59 -6.61 -2.98
N LEU A 78 -0.29 -6.55 -3.25
CA LEU A 78 0.69 -7.45 -2.64
C LEU A 78 0.98 -6.92 -1.24
N GLU A 79 0.97 -7.78 -0.24
CA GLU A 79 1.18 -7.38 1.15
C GLU A 79 2.25 -8.21 1.83
N THR A 80 2.93 -7.60 2.79
CA THR A 80 3.75 -8.33 3.75
C THR A 80 3.55 -7.74 5.14
N HIS A 81 3.67 -8.58 6.16
CA HIS A 81 3.41 -8.21 7.55
C HIS A 81 4.37 -8.90 8.50
N TYR A 82 4.50 -8.32 9.70
CA TYR A 82 5.15 -8.95 10.83
C TYR A 82 4.14 -9.05 11.97
N PHE A 83 3.80 -10.27 12.40
CA PHE A 83 2.87 -10.47 13.50
C PHE A 83 3.58 -10.70 14.83
N PHE A 84 3.13 -9.94 15.83
CA PHE A 84 3.29 -10.28 17.24
C PHE A 84 2.18 -11.24 17.61
N GLU A 85 2.55 -12.42 18.10
CA GLU A 85 1.62 -13.48 18.50
C GLU A 85 1.65 -13.62 20.03
N PRO A 86 0.49 -13.71 20.70
CA PRO A 86 0.48 -14.06 22.11
C PRO A 86 0.93 -15.51 22.29
N ASP A 87 1.76 -15.76 23.30
CA ASP A 87 2.15 -17.11 23.71
C ASP A 87 0.91 -18.00 23.95
N SER A 88 1.05 -19.33 23.85
CA SER A 88 -0.06 -20.28 23.96
C SER A 88 -0.85 -20.22 25.29
N GLY A 89 -0.30 -19.59 26.34
CA GLY A 89 -0.98 -19.30 27.61
C GLY A 89 -1.48 -17.85 27.76
N GLY A 90 -1.40 -17.06 26.68
CA GLY A 90 -1.70 -15.64 26.63
C GLY A 90 -3.20 -15.31 26.55
N LYS A 91 -3.51 -14.08 26.16
CA LYS A 91 -4.90 -13.61 26.08
C LYS A 91 -5.56 -14.03 24.77
N SER A 92 -6.78 -14.54 24.88
CA SER A 92 -7.67 -14.73 23.74
C SER A 92 -8.06 -13.37 23.12
N PHE A 93 -8.21 -13.31 21.80
CA PHE A 93 -8.73 -12.12 21.12
C PHE A 93 -10.21 -11.97 21.43
N LEU A 94 -10.58 -10.92 22.17
CA LEU A 94 -11.95 -10.63 22.62
C LEU A 94 -12.69 -11.83 23.28
N GLY A 95 -11.94 -12.80 23.83
CA GLY A 95 -12.50 -14.05 24.36
C GLY A 95 -12.99 -15.05 23.30
N MET A 96 -12.84 -14.75 22.00
CA MET A 96 -13.36 -15.56 20.89
C MET A 96 -12.29 -16.44 20.23
N THR A 97 -11.06 -15.94 20.10
CA THR A 97 -9.96 -16.68 19.46
C THR A 97 -8.89 -17.03 20.48
N PRO A 98 -8.49 -18.31 20.64
CA PRO A 98 -7.44 -18.71 21.57
C PRO A 98 -6.10 -17.99 21.33
N ALA A 99 -5.32 -17.81 22.38
CA ALA A 99 -3.93 -17.35 22.27
C ALA A 99 -3.12 -18.29 21.36
N GLY A 100 -2.16 -17.75 20.58
CA GLY A 100 -1.42 -18.48 19.55
C GLY A 100 -2.16 -18.71 18.21
N LYS A 101 -3.46 -18.40 18.14
CA LYS A 101 -4.26 -18.47 16.88
C LYS A 101 -4.56 -17.11 16.26
N TRP A 102 -4.07 -16.05 16.88
CA TRP A 102 -4.17 -14.70 16.34
C TRP A 102 -2.87 -13.97 16.55
N GLY A 103 -2.61 -13.00 15.70
CA GLY A 103 -1.48 -12.11 15.80
C GLY A 103 -1.88 -10.74 15.28
N HIS A 104 -1.07 -9.75 15.59
CA HIS A 104 -1.27 -8.41 15.05
C HIS A 104 0.07 -7.72 14.86
N GLY A 105 0.13 -6.73 13.99
CA GLY A 105 1.36 -6.00 13.77
C GLY A 105 1.35 -5.13 12.53
N PRO A 106 2.50 -4.52 12.22
CA PRO A 106 2.63 -3.65 11.06
C PRO A 106 2.58 -4.48 9.77
N PHE A 107 2.02 -3.86 8.73
CA PHE A 107 2.07 -4.39 7.38
C PHE A 107 2.38 -3.28 6.36
N VAL A 108 2.93 -3.70 5.23
CA VAL A 108 3.14 -2.88 4.04
C VAL A 108 2.42 -3.54 2.88
N ALA A 109 1.77 -2.74 2.05
CA ALA A 109 1.09 -3.19 0.85
C ALA A 109 1.52 -2.37 -0.37
N LEU A 110 1.56 -3.00 -1.54
CA LEU A 110 1.99 -2.41 -2.79
C LEU A 110 1.04 -2.84 -3.91
N GLN A 111 0.57 -1.89 -4.71
CA GLN A 111 -0.11 -2.16 -5.97
C GLN A 111 0.82 -1.81 -7.14
N PRO A 112 1.28 -2.81 -7.91
CA PRO A 112 1.91 -2.56 -9.21
C PRO A 112 0.87 -1.97 -10.18
N GLY A 113 1.26 -0.96 -10.96
CA GLY A 113 0.40 -0.37 -11.99
C GLY A 113 0.62 -1.00 -13.37
N THR A 114 -0.23 -0.62 -14.33
CA THR A 114 -0.08 -0.94 -15.76
C THR A 114 0.72 0.13 -16.50
N ASP A 115 0.46 1.40 -16.17
CA ASP A 115 1.08 2.56 -16.79
C ASP A 115 2.25 3.06 -15.92
N GLU A 116 2.07 3.11 -14.60
CA GLU A 116 3.12 3.34 -13.62
C GLU A 116 3.70 2.04 -13.04
N ILE A 117 4.97 2.06 -12.65
CA ILE A 117 5.62 0.92 -11.97
C ILE A 117 4.94 0.64 -10.61
N ILE A 118 4.55 1.70 -9.89
CA ILE A 118 3.88 1.61 -8.58
C ILE A 118 2.69 2.56 -8.59
N GLU A 119 1.50 1.99 -8.45
CA GLU A 119 0.24 2.72 -8.44
C GLU A 119 -0.19 3.12 -7.02
N ALA A 120 0.16 2.31 -6.02
CA ALA A 120 -0.16 2.57 -4.62
C ALA A 120 0.85 1.96 -3.66
N ILE A 121 1.15 2.68 -2.57
CA ILE A 121 1.96 2.20 -1.45
C ILE A 121 1.17 2.38 -0.16
N GLY A 122 0.84 1.27 0.51
CA GLY A 122 0.11 1.22 1.76
C GLY A 122 1.00 0.83 2.94
N LEU A 123 0.73 1.42 4.10
CA LEU A 123 1.29 1.00 5.39
C LEU A 123 0.19 1.00 6.43
N GLY A 124 0.22 0.07 7.37
CA GLY A 124 -0.84 0.02 8.36
C GLY A 124 -0.63 -1.00 9.46
N TRP A 125 -1.72 -1.27 10.16
CA TRP A 125 -1.80 -2.28 11.20
C TRP A 125 -2.78 -3.37 10.79
N MET A 126 -2.39 -4.61 11.04
CA MET A 126 -3.15 -5.78 10.65
C MET A 126 -3.35 -6.71 11.83
N VAL A 127 -4.49 -7.38 11.83
CA VAL A 127 -4.78 -8.52 12.71
C VAL A 127 -4.97 -9.75 11.83
N GLY A 128 -4.24 -10.81 12.13
CA GLY A 128 -4.32 -12.10 11.43
C GLY A 128 -4.85 -13.19 12.33
N PHE A 129 -5.56 -14.15 11.73
CA PHE A 129 -6.15 -15.28 12.42
C PHE A 129 -5.84 -16.58 11.69
N ARG A 130 -5.19 -17.52 12.39
CA ARG A 130 -4.88 -18.85 11.86
C ARG A 130 -6.14 -19.72 11.80
N ARG A 131 -6.33 -20.43 10.69
CA ARG A 131 -7.47 -21.33 10.49
C ARG A 131 -7.25 -22.73 11.06
N SER A 132 -6.01 -23.18 11.19
CA SER A 132 -5.68 -24.49 11.74
C SER A 132 -4.51 -24.41 12.73
N ASP A 133 -4.40 -25.40 13.62
CA ASP A 133 -3.29 -25.51 14.58
C ASP A 133 -1.95 -25.89 13.95
N SER A 134 -1.99 -26.49 12.75
CA SER A 134 -0.83 -27.10 12.09
C SER A 134 -0.56 -26.58 10.68
N GLY A 135 -1.35 -25.64 10.18
CA GLY A 135 -1.23 -25.08 8.82
C GLY A 135 -0.90 -23.60 8.80
N SER A 136 -0.42 -23.13 7.64
CA SER A 136 -0.11 -21.72 7.35
C SER A 136 -1.33 -20.88 7.00
N ASP A 137 -2.49 -21.54 6.78
CA ASP A 137 -3.73 -20.88 6.39
C ASP A 137 -4.14 -19.82 7.40
N SER A 138 -4.27 -18.59 6.91
CA SER A 138 -4.71 -17.44 7.71
C SER A 138 -5.61 -16.52 6.90
N TRP A 139 -6.48 -15.81 7.62
CA TRP A 139 -7.18 -14.65 7.08
C TRP A 139 -6.78 -13.44 7.91
N ASN A 140 -6.55 -12.33 7.23
CA ASN A 140 -6.03 -11.12 7.85
C ASN A 140 -6.90 -9.93 7.50
N LEU A 141 -7.01 -9.00 8.44
CA LEU A 141 -7.73 -7.75 8.29
C LEU A 141 -6.81 -6.60 8.68
N GLY A 142 -6.54 -5.71 7.73
CA GLY A 142 -5.69 -4.54 7.87
C GLY A 142 -6.46 -3.23 7.76
N LEU A 143 -6.01 -2.24 8.51
CA LEU A 143 -6.37 -0.83 8.35
C LEU A 143 -5.07 -0.05 8.17
N GLY A 144 -5.03 0.85 7.20
CA GLY A 144 -3.82 1.60 6.91
C GLY A 144 -4.04 2.92 6.21
N TYR A 145 -2.92 3.57 5.94
CA TYR A 145 -2.82 4.75 5.10
C TYR A 145 -2.10 4.37 3.81
N VAL A 146 -2.60 4.87 2.69
CA VAL A 146 -2.07 4.60 1.35
C VAL A 146 -1.70 5.92 0.67
N VAL A 147 -0.63 5.88 -0.11
CA VAL A 147 -0.21 6.98 -0.97
C VAL A 147 -0.27 6.50 -2.40
N ASP A 148 -1.00 7.24 -3.22
CA ASP A 148 -1.08 7.05 -4.66
C ASP A 148 -0.27 8.18 -5.32
N PRO A 149 0.88 7.87 -5.95
CA PRO A 149 1.79 8.89 -6.42
C PRO A 149 1.33 9.58 -7.72
N SER A 150 0.48 8.92 -8.50
CA SER A 150 -0.03 9.36 -9.80
C SER A 150 -1.56 9.41 -9.75
N VAL A 151 -2.10 10.59 -9.42
CA VAL A 151 -3.54 10.85 -9.33
C VAL A 151 -3.88 12.05 -10.19
N GLN A 152 -4.82 11.86 -11.11
CA GLN A 152 -5.34 12.95 -11.94
C GLN A 152 -6.36 13.79 -11.15
N ILE A 153 -6.14 15.09 -11.13
CA ILE A 153 -7.03 16.10 -10.54
C ILE A 153 -7.31 17.22 -11.57
N LEU A 154 -8.30 18.07 -11.30
CA LEU A 154 -8.50 19.29 -12.09
C LEU A 154 -7.29 20.22 -11.95
N GLY A 155 -6.95 20.89 -13.04
CA GLY A 155 -5.85 21.86 -13.08
C GLY A 155 -6.11 23.07 -12.18
N GLU A 156 -5.04 23.78 -11.83
CA GLU A 156 -5.14 24.95 -10.94
C GLU A 156 -6.13 25.99 -11.47
N GLY A 157 -7.04 26.44 -10.59
CA GLY A 157 -8.11 27.39 -10.90
C GLY A 157 -9.33 26.79 -11.63
N VAL A 158 -9.30 25.50 -11.96
CA VAL A 158 -10.43 24.77 -12.54
C VAL A 158 -11.14 24.02 -11.42
N GLU A 159 -12.41 24.33 -11.19
CA GLU A 159 -13.24 23.73 -10.15
C GLU A 159 -14.50 23.12 -10.75
N GLU A 160 -14.97 22.03 -10.16
CA GLU A 160 -16.23 21.43 -10.57
C GLU A 160 -17.39 22.41 -10.35
N ASN A 161 -18.36 22.41 -11.27
CA ASN A 161 -19.55 23.25 -11.23
C ASN A 161 -19.26 24.76 -11.32
N GLN A 162 -18.06 25.13 -11.77
CA GLN A 162 -17.68 26.51 -12.09
C GLN A 162 -17.42 26.68 -13.59
N VAL A 163 -17.57 27.92 -14.09
CA VAL A 163 -17.12 28.28 -15.44
C VAL A 163 -15.60 28.23 -15.51
N LEU A 164 -15.07 27.89 -16.69
CA LEU A 164 -13.62 27.93 -16.89
C LEU A 164 -13.03 29.32 -16.58
N PRO A 165 -11.77 29.37 -16.10
CA PRO A 165 -11.03 30.62 -16.00
C PRO A 165 -11.02 31.38 -17.34
N SER A 166 -11.08 32.71 -17.25
CA SER A 166 -11.14 33.57 -18.43
C SER A 166 -9.99 33.29 -19.40
N GLY A 167 -10.32 33.02 -20.66
CA GLY A 167 -9.35 32.74 -21.73
C GLY A 167 -9.04 31.26 -21.93
N GLU A 168 -9.56 30.36 -21.09
CA GLU A 168 -9.46 28.92 -21.28
C GLU A 168 -10.67 28.39 -22.07
N THR A 169 -10.41 27.48 -23.02
CA THR A 169 -11.45 26.82 -23.84
C THR A 169 -11.48 25.31 -23.65
N GLN A 170 -10.60 24.78 -22.80
CA GLN A 170 -10.43 23.36 -22.56
C GLN A 170 -10.12 23.11 -21.08
N ILE A 171 -10.62 21.99 -20.55
CA ILE A 171 -10.31 21.55 -19.19
C ILE A 171 -8.85 21.11 -19.14
N ARG A 172 -8.11 21.63 -18.17
CA ARG A 172 -6.76 21.17 -17.86
C ARG A 172 -6.80 20.19 -16.69
N TYR A 173 -5.94 19.19 -16.76
CA TYR A 173 -5.72 18.24 -15.68
C TYR A 173 -4.31 18.38 -15.13
N LYS A 174 -4.11 17.90 -13.91
CA LYS A 174 -2.80 17.83 -13.23
C LYS A 174 -2.66 16.47 -12.59
N GLU A 175 -1.49 15.87 -12.73
CA GLU A 175 -1.12 14.67 -11.97
C GLU A 175 -0.41 15.08 -10.68
N THR A 176 -0.81 14.47 -9.58
CA THR A 176 -0.22 14.72 -8.27
C THR A 176 -0.34 13.48 -7.38
N SER A 177 0.30 13.51 -6.23
CA SER A 177 0.18 12.44 -5.25
C SER A 177 -0.96 12.76 -4.26
N GLN A 178 -1.83 11.78 -3.99
CA GLN A 178 -2.86 11.90 -2.96
C GLN A 178 -2.79 10.75 -1.95
N GLY A 179 -3.29 11.03 -0.75
CA GLY A 179 -3.28 10.12 0.38
C GLY A 179 -4.67 9.60 0.70
N GLY A 180 -4.78 8.32 1.02
CA GLY A 180 -6.05 7.68 1.38
C GLY A 180 -5.94 6.88 2.66
N VAL A 181 -7.09 6.56 3.25
CA VAL A 181 -7.21 5.50 4.23
C VAL A 181 -7.73 4.25 3.55
N PHE A 182 -7.30 3.06 3.98
CA PHE A 182 -7.78 1.84 3.38
C PHE A 182 -7.99 0.72 4.39
N ILE A 183 -8.95 -0.14 4.07
CA ILE A 183 -9.17 -1.44 4.70
C ILE A 183 -8.72 -2.53 3.73
N MET A 184 -8.08 -3.58 4.23
CA MET A 184 -7.61 -4.70 3.42
C MET A 184 -7.94 -6.03 4.06
N ALA A 185 -8.45 -6.96 3.26
CA ALA A 185 -8.55 -8.36 3.62
C ALA A 185 -7.52 -9.15 2.80
N SER A 186 -6.67 -9.94 3.46
CA SER A 186 -5.72 -10.84 2.79
C SER A 186 -5.87 -12.28 3.28
N PHE A 187 -5.46 -13.21 2.43
CA PHE A 187 -5.54 -14.64 2.71
C PHE A 187 -4.21 -15.28 2.33
N THR A 188 -3.65 -16.04 3.26
CA THR A 188 -2.51 -16.93 3.00
C THR A 188 -3.02 -18.36 3.02
N PHE A 189 -2.58 -19.15 2.05
CA PHE A 189 -2.97 -20.54 1.80
C PHE A 189 -1.72 -21.43 1.75
#